data_AF-A0AAD5NFW6-F1
#
_entry.id   AF-A0AAD5NFW6-F1
#
_cell.length_a   1.000
_cell.length_b   1.000
_cell.length_c   1.000
_cell.angle_alpha   90.00
_cell.angle_beta   90.00
_cell.angle_gamma   90.00
#
_symmetry.space_group_name_H-M   'P 1'
#
loop_
_entity.id
_entity.type
_entity.pdbx_description
1 polymer ?
#
loop_
_entity_poly.entity_id
_entity_poly.type
_entity_poly.pdbx_seq_one_letter_code
_entity_poly.pdbx_strand_id
1 'polypeptide(L)'
;MDTGNNNYIKTILKGNFLPYGQNFPGNVPPTGRFSNGKLVPDFLASALGIKDKVPPFLDPNLSNEELVSGVCFASAGSGWDDLTTLMTRVITADKQIDMFKDYIKRVKGIVGDEKNGMKIVNDALVVISAGTNDFGYNFYGVPTRRFQYTVDRYQDFLLLRLQSFVKALYELGCRRMLIAGLPPMGCLPLQMTAKFQNPLDRKCLEDQNSESKAYNNKLSNLINQLQTLLPHGKIVYADIYSPLLDMIQNPKKYGNSTKLPSTILIFGDSTMDTGNNNYINTILKGNHPPYGQNFTGHIPTGRFSDGKLVPDFIASTLQIKEAVPPFMQPQ
;
A
#
# COMPACT_ATOMS: atom_id res chain seq x y z
N MET A 1 -2.40 -0.87 7.91
CA MET A 1 -2.74 -0.95 9.36
C MET A 1 -3.76 0.11 9.75
N ASP A 2 -3.59 1.38 9.36
CA ASP A 2 -4.52 2.47 9.70
C ASP A 2 -5.96 2.19 9.26
N THR A 3 -6.86 2.06 10.24
CA THR A 3 -8.28 1.77 10.02
C THR A 3 -9.14 3.03 9.88
N GLY A 4 -8.52 4.23 9.91
CA GLY A 4 -9.18 5.52 9.70
C GLY A 4 -8.76 6.64 10.67
N ASN A 5 -7.70 6.48 11.46
CA ASN A 5 -7.26 7.52 12.42
C ASN A 5 -6.93 8.84 11.72
N ASN A 6 -6.35 8.77 10.51
CA ASN A 6 -5.98 9.96 9.76
C ASN A 6 -7.17 10.84 9.36
N ASN A 7 -8.41 10.34 9.41
CA ASN A 7 -9.60 11.16 9.18
C ASN A 7 -9.75 12.26 10.24
N TYR A 8 -9.34 11.96 11.46
CA TYR A 8 -9.56 12.79 12.66
C TYR A 8 -8.40 13.74 12.97
N ILE A 9 -7.41 13.83 12.08
CA ILE A 9 -6.28 14.77 12.21
C ILE A 9 -6.09 15.61 10.93
N LYS A 10 -5.33 16.69 11.05
CA LYS A 10 -4.98 17.58 9.93
C LYS A 10 -3.78 17.04 9.15
N THR A 11 -4.05 16.09 8.26
CA THR A 11 -3.08 15.50 7.33
C THR A 11 -3.65 15.42 5.91
N ILE A 12 -2.77 15.39 4.91
CA ILE A 12 -3.13 15.09 3.51
C ILE A 12 -3.27 13.59 3.24
N LEU A 13 -2.72 12.74 4.11
CA LEU A 13 -2.78 11.28 3.95
C LEU A 13 -4.07 10.74 4.53
N LYS A 14 -5.17 10.83 3.80
CA LYS A 14 -6.48 10.26 4.18
C LYS A 14 -6.94 9.23 3.16
N GLY A 15 -7.56 8.14 3.63
CA GLY A 15 -8.19 7.12 2.78
C GLY A 15 -9.72 7.24 2.75
N ASN A 16 -10.26 8.46 2.88
CA ASN A 16 -11.69 8.72 3.02
C ASN A 16 -12.36 9.23 1.73
N PHE A 17 -11.84 8.80 0.59
CA PHE A 17 -12.37 9.11 -0.74
C PHE A 17 -12.21 7.90 -1.67
N LEU A 18 -12.98 7.85 -2.76
CA LEU A 18 -12.89 6.75 -3.72
C LEU A 18 -11.51 6.71 -4.42
N PRO A 19 -10.96 5.53 -4.71
CA PRO A 19 -11.59 4.21 -4.67
C PRO A 19 -11.57 3.49 -3.31
N TYR A 20 -10.98 4.10 -2.27
CA TYR A 20 -10.89 3.46 -0.96
C TYR A 20 -12.27 3.09 -0.41
N GLY A 21 -12.35 1.93 0.25
CA GLY A 21 -13.59 1.40 0.82
C GLY A 21 -14.62 0.85 -0.18
N GLN A 22 -14.36 0.85 -1.49
CA GLN A 22 -15.34 0.39 -2.51
C GLN A 22 -15.89 -1.03 -2.28
N ASN A 23 -15.07 -1.94 -1.74
CA ASN A 23 -15.43 -3.31 -1.40
C ASN A 23 -15.55 -3.53 0.12
N PHE A 24 -15.66 -2.46 0.92
CA PHE A 24 -15.77 -2.61 2.36
C PHE A 24 -17.16 -3.13 2.74
N PRO A 25 -17.28 -4.15 3.61
CA PRO A 25 -18.57 -4.77 3.91
C PRO A 25 -19.59 -3.79 4.47
N GLY A 26 -20.80 -3.80 3.89
CA GLY A 26 -21.95 -2.99 4.31
C GLY A 26 -22.20 -1.73 3.48
N ASN A 27 -21.52 -1.56 2.33
CA ASN A 27 -21.69 -0.41 1.42
C ASN A 27 -21.61 0.96 2.14
N VAL A 28 -20.71 1.07 3.11
CA VAL A 28 -20.49 2.30 3.87
C VAL A 28 -19.58 3.26 3.11
N PRO A 29 -19.65 4.58 3.36
CA PRO A 29 -18.71 5.54 2.81
C PRO A 29 -17.25 5.18 3.14
N PRO A 30 -16.27 5.67 2.34
CA PRO A 30 -14.84 5.41 2.58
C PRO A 30 -14.42 5.73 4.02
N THR A 31 -14.02 4.70 4.77
CA THR A 31 -13.82 4.82 6.22
C THR A 31 -12.45 5.39 6.62
N GLY A 32 -11.62 5.85 5.67
CA GLY A 32 -10.24 6.26 5.95
C GLY A 32 -9.19 5.15 5.76
N ARG A 33 -9.60 3.93 5.39
CA ARG A 33 -8.70 2.79 5.16
C ARG A 33 -7.98 2.92 3.83
N PHE A 34 -6.68 2.71 3.82
CA PHE A 34 -5.87 2.66 2.59
C PHE A 34 -5.99 1.31 1.87
N SER A 35 -7.23 0.90 1.61
CA SER A 35 -7.62 -0.31 0.88
C SER A 35 -9.05 -0.15 0.38
N ASN A 36 -9.42 -0.93 -0.63
CA ASN A 36 -10.82 -1.01 -1.06
C ASN A 36 -11.67 -1.81 -0.06
N GLY A 37 -11.08 -2.54 0.90
CA GLY A 37 -11.82 -3.38 1.82
C GLY A 37 -11.18 -3.49 3.20
N LYS A 38 -11.41 -4.63 3.85
CA LYS A 38 -10.80 -4.96 5.15
C LYS A 38 -9.27 -4.89 5.07
N LEU A 39 -8.65 -4.56 6.20
CA LEU A 39 -7.20 -4.56 6.40
C LEU A 39 -6.80 -5.80 7.20
N VAL A 40 -5.49 -6.10 7.22
CA VAL A 40 -4.91 -7.22 7.98
C VAL A 40 -5.40 -7.28 9.44
N PRO A 41 -5.50 -6.18 10.20
CA PRO A 41 -6.05 -6.21 11.56
C PRO A 41 -7.49 -6.74 11.63
N ASP A 42 -8.33 -6.44 10.64
CA ASP A 42 -9.71 -6.92 10.63
C ASP A 42 -9.76 -8.44 10.39
N PHE A 43 -8.95 -8.93 9.45
CA PHE A 43 -8.87 -10.37 9.18
C PHE A 43 -8.32 -11.14 10.38
N LEU A 44 -7.29 -10.61 11.05
CA LEU A 44 -6.73 -11.23 12.25
C LEU A 44 -7.74 -11.22 13.40
N ALA A 45 -8.40 -10.09 13.66
CA ALA A 45 -9.42 -9.99 14.70
C ALA A 45 -10.62 -10.92 14.42
N SER A 46 -11.03 -11.04 13.15
CA SER A 46 -12.11 -11.94 12.73
C SER A 46 -11.70 -13.41 12.94
N ALA A 47 -10.48 -13.79 12.53
CA ALA A 47 -9.96 -15.15 12.67
C ALA A 47 -9.80 -15.59 14.14
N LEU A 48 -9.58 -14.63 15.05
CA LEU A 48 -9.51 -14.87 16.48
C LEU A 48 -10.89 -14.82 17.18
N GLY A 49 -11.98 -14.58 16.43
CA GLY A 49 -13.33 -14.47 16.99
C GLY A 49 -13.53 -13.24 17.88
N ILE A 50 -12.69 -12.20 17.75
CA ILE A 50 -12.76 -11.00 18.58
C ILE A 50 -13.81 -10.03 18.04
N LYS A 51 -13.70 -9.68 16.74
CA LYS A 51 -14.61 -8.79 16.03
C LYS A 51 -14.36 -8.81 14.53
N ASP A 52 -15.37 -8.41 13.76
CA ASP A 52 -15.29 -8.37 12.30
C ASP A 52 -14.44 -7.22 11.74
N LYS A 53 -14.41 -6.09 12.45
CA LYS A 53 -13.81 -4.83 12.01
C LYS A 53 -13.14 -4.17 13.19
N VAL A 54 -11.87 -3.78 13.04
CA VAL A 54 -11.13 -3.02 14.07
C VAL A 54 -11.31 -1.53 13.81
N PRO A 55 -11.95 -0.76 14.71
CA PRO A 55 -12.18 0.66 14.49
C PRO A 55 -10.92 1.49 14.83
N PRO A 56 -10.79 2.72 14.27
CA PRO A 56 -9.71 3.63 14.62
C PRO A 56 -9.96 4.23 16.01
N PHE A 57 -8.92 4.34 16.85
CA PHE A 57 -9.03 4.87 18.21
C PHE A 57 -9.56 6.31 18.28
N LEU A 58 -9.30 7.13 17.26
CA LEU A 58 -9.73 8.53 17.22
C LEU A 58 -11.19 8.73 16.80
N ASP A 59 -11.94 7.66 16.50
CA ASP A 59 -13.36 7.81 16.19
C ASP A 59 -14.14 8.30 17.44
N PRO A 60 -14.79 9.47 17.37
CA PRO A 60 -15.51 10.03 18.50
C PRO A 60 -16.76 9.21 18.88
N ASN A 61 -17.23 8.34 17.99
CA ASN A 61 -18.42 7.52 18.19
C ASN A 61 -18.10 6.09 18.66
N LEU A 62 -16.87 5.81 19.08
CA LEU A 62 -16.49 4.50 19.63
C LEU A 62 -17.37 4.11 20.81
N SER A 63 -18.04 2.97 20.67
CA SER A 63 -18.75 2.33 21.79
C SER A 63 -17.77 1.78 22.84
N ASN A 64 -18.29 1.55 24.04
CA ASN A 64 -17.52 0.94 25.13
C ASN A 64 -17.09 -0.48 24.76
N GLU A 65 -17.97 -1.23 24.11
CA GLU A 65 -17.73 -2.60 23.64
C GLU A 65 -16.60 -2.62 22.61
N GLU A 66 -16.58 -1.68 21.67
CA GLU A 66 -15.51 -1.55 20.68
C GLU A 66 -14.16 -1.24 21.31
N LEU A 67 -14.12 -0.34 22.29
CA LEU A 67 -12.90 -0.05 23.04
C LEU A 67 -12.40 -1.30 23.77
N VAL A 68 -13.25 -1.94 24.57
CA VAL A 68 -12.86 -3.11 25.38
C VAL A 68 -12.38 -4.27 24.52
N SER A 69 -12.99 -4.48 23.35
CA SER A 69 -12.58 -5.53 22.40
C SER A 69 -11.40 -5.13 21.48
N GLY A 70 -10.87 -3.91 21.61
CA GLY A 70 -9.63 -3.45 20.97
C GLY A 70 -9.82 -2.53 19.76
N VAL A 71 -8.84 -1.67 19.53
CA VAL A 71 -8.88 -0.59 18.52
C VAL A 71 -7.55 -0.51 17.76
N CYS A 72 -7.51 0.28 16.69
CA CYS A 72 -6.28 0.55 15.95
C CYS A 72 -5.71 1.92 16.31
N PHE A 73 -4.42 1.98 16.63
CA PHE A 73 -3.67 3.23 16.85
C PHE A 73 -2.85 3.66 15.63
N ALA A 74 -2.76 2.82 14.60
CA ALA A 74 -1.91 3.08 13.45
C ALA A 74 -2.38 4.28 12.64
N SER A 75 -1.41 4.94 12.00
CA SER A 75 -1.60 6.12 11.17
C SER A 75 -0.84 5.94 9.86
N ALA A 76 -1.51 6.09 8.72
CA ALA A 76 -0.86 5.90 7.43
C ALA A 76 0.16 7.00 7.19
N GLY A 77 1.32 6.63 6.64
CA GLY A 77 2.47 7.52 6.46
C GLY A 77 3.44 7.53 7.64
N SER A 78 3.07 6.97 8.80
CA SER A 78 3.96 6.92 9.96
C SER A 78 5.10 5.91 9.78
N GLY A 79 6.18 6.13 10.52
CA GLY A 79 7.38 5.31 10.56
C GLY A 79 8.05 5.36 11.94
N TRP A 80 9.22 4.75 12.05
CA TRP A 80 10.03 4.77 13.28
C TRP A 80 10.86 6.05 13.43
N ASP A 81 11.14 6.72 12.31
CA ASP A 81 11.82 8.02 12.26
C ASP A 81 10.78 9.13 12.26
N ASP A 82 10.81 10.01 13.26
CA ASP A 82 9.84 11.10 13.36
C ASP A 82 9.95 12.07 12.17
N LEU A 83 11.11 12.15 11.52
CA LEU A 83 11.32 12.92 10.29
C LEU A 83 10.31 12.52 9.20
N THR A 84 9.93 11.23 9.15
CA THR A 84 8.96 10.67 8.18
C THR A 84 7.61 11.37 8.28
N THR A 85 7.27 11.87 9.47
CA THR A 85 5.96 12.49 9.73
C THR A 85 5.93 13.99 9.51
N LEU A 86 7.09 14.67 9.37
CA LEU A 86 7.15 16.14 9.33
C LEU A 86 6.37 16.73 8.16
N MET A 87 6.52 16.13 6.97
CA MET A 87 5.88 16.63 5.75
C MET A 87 4.38 16.33 5.71
N THR A 88 3.97 15.20 6.31
CA THR A 88 2.60 14.68 6.17
C THR A 88 1.74 14.93 7.40
N ARG A 89 2.34 15.33 8.54
CA ARG A 89 1.69 15.62 9.84
C ARG A 89 0.83 14.47 10.37
N VAL A 90 1.28 13.25 10.11
CA VAL A 90 0.65 12.01 10.56
C VAL A 90 1.04 11.70 12.01
N ILE A 91 0.41 10.71 12.65
CA ILE A 91 0.63 10.37 14.06
C ILE A 91 1.96 9.61 14.21
N THR A 92 2.95 10.18 14.91
CA THR A 92 4.24 9.53 15.20
C THR A 92 4.06 8.27 16.05
N ALA A 93 5.05 7.36 16.03
CA ALA A 93 5.03 6.17 16.88
C ALA A 93 4.89 6.54 18.37
N ASP A 94 5.62 7.56 18.83
CA ASP A 94 5.55 8.03 20.22
C ASP A 94 4.13 8.53 20.59
N LYS A 95 3.45 9.24 19.69
CA LYS A 95 2.05 9.64 19.90
C LYS A 95 1.08 8.45 19.92
N GLN A 96 1.37 7.37 19.21
CA GLN A 96 0.56 6.14 19.29
C GLN A 96 0.69 5.49 20.68
N ILE A 97 1.84 5.60 21.35
CA ILE A 97 2.00 5.20 22.76
C ILE A 97 1.15 6.08 23.68
N ASP A 98 1.13 7.40 23.46
CA ASP A 98 0.30 8.30 24.27
C ASP A 98 -1.20 8.02 24.10
N MET A 99 -1.65 7.79 22.86
CA MET A 99 -3.01 7.32 22.58
C MET A 99 -3.31 5.99 23.28
N PHE A 100 -2.33 5.09 23.36
CA PHE A 100 -2.48 3.82 24.06
C PHE A 100 -2.61 4.01 25.58
N LYS A 101 -1.89 4.97 26.19
CA LYS A 101 -2.09 5.32 27.61
C LYS A 101 -3.52 5.84 27.86
N ASP A 102 -4.04 6.68 26.97
CA ASP A 102 -5.43 7.15 27.03
C ASP A 102 -6.43 6.01 26.88
N TYR A 103 -6.16 5.07 25.98
CA TYR A 103 -6.94 3.83 25.85
C TYR A 103 -6.98 3.04 27.16
N ILE A 104 -5.84 2.81 27.82
CA ILE A 104 -5.78 2.09 29.09
C ILE A 104 -6.66 2.78 30.14
N LYS A 105 -6.58 4.11 30.23
CA LYS A 105 -7.41 4.91 31.15
C LYS A 105 -8.91 4.73 30.86
N ARG A 106 -9.32 4.80 29.60
CA ARG A 106 -10.71 4.62 29.17
C ARG A 106 -11.22 3.21 29.48
N VAL A 107 -10.45 2.17 29.15
CA VAL A 107 -10.83 0.77 29.41
C VAL A 107 -10.97 0.51 30.92
N LYS A 108 -10.04 1.00 31.75
CA LYS A 108 -10.17 0.93 33.22
C LYS A 108 -11.46 1.60 33.71
N GLY A 109 -11.81 2.76 33.16
CA GLY A 109 -13.04 3.48 33.50
C GLY A 109 -14.32 2.73 33.09
N ILE A 110 -14.32 2.07 31.93
CA ILE A 110 -15.47 1.29 31.42
C ILE A 110 -15.70 0.06 32.28
N VAL A 111 -14.63 -0.65 32.65
CA VAL A 111 -14.72 -1.90 33.41
C VAL A 111 -14.92 -1.65 34.91
N GLY A 112 -14.61 -0.44 35.39
CA GLY A 112 -14.82 -0.01 36.78
C GLY A 112 -13.83 -0.60 37.79
N ASP A 113 -12.85 -1.39 37.34
CA ASP A 113 -11.84 -2.03 38.19
C ASP A 113 -10.47 -2.04 37.50
N GLU A 114 -9.45 -1.59 38.23
CA GLU A 114 -8.09 -1.47 37.70
C GLU A 114 -7.50 -2.84 37.31
N LYS A 115 -7.75 -3.87 38.13
CA LYS A 115 -7.21 -5.21 37.90
C LYS A 115 -7.79 -5.82 36.61
N ASN A 116 -9.11 -5.72 36.41
CA ASN A 116 -9.78 -6.21 35.21
C ASN A 116 -9.43 -5.37 33.98
N GLY A 117 -9.29 -4.05 34.11
CA GLY A 117 -8.80 -3.20 33.03
C GLY A 117 -7.39 -3.60 32.57
N MET A 118 -6.47 -3.84 33.50
CA MET A 118 -5.13 -4.34 33.17
C MET A 118 -5.14 -5.77 32.64
N LYS A 119 -6.09 -6.62 33.06
CA LYS A 119 -6.25 -7.95 32.48
C LYS A 119 -6.52 -7.89 30.98
N ILE A 120 -7.40 -6.99 30.53
CA ILE A 120 -7.65 -6.76 29.09
C ILE A 120 -6.36 -6.38 28.36
N VAL A 121 -5.58 -5.46 28.93
CA VAL A 121 -4.30 -4.99 28.35
C VAL A 121 -3.27 -6.10 28.27
N ASN A 122 -3.15 -6.91 29.33
CA ASN A 122 -2.19 -8.00 29.41
C ASN A 122 -2.53 -9.14 28.44
N ASP A 123 -3.83 -9.44 28.27
CA ASP A 123 -4.32 -10.51 27.41
C ASP A 123 -4.42 -10.11 25.93
N ALA A 124 -4.37 -8.80 25.62
CA ALA A 124 -4.47 -8.28 24.27
C ALA A 124 -3.31 -8.76 23.36
N LEU A 125 -3.66 -9.02 22.09
CA LEU A 125 -2.69 -9.20 21.02
C LEU A 125 -2.37 -7.83 20.39
N VAL A 126 -1.13 -7.38 20.52
CA VAL A 126 -0.64 -6.16 19.89
C VAL A 126 0.00 -6.50 18.55
N VAL A 127 -0.43 -5.83 17.49
CA VAL A 127 0.11 -6.03 16.13
C VAL A 127 0.83 -4.78 15.69
N ILE A 128 2.11 -4.91 15.36
CA ILE A 128 3.02 -3.80 15.09
C ILE A 128 3.56 -3.93 13.66
N SER A 129 3.42 -2.86 12.87
CA SER A 129 3.98 -2.79 11.52
C SER A 129 4.21 -1.33 11.14
N ALA A 130 5.49 -0.98 10.92
CA ALA A 130 5.95 0.29 10.39
C ALA A 130 7.37 0.10 9.83
N GLY A 131 7.94 1.12 9.19
CA GLY A 131 9.27 1.07 8.58
C GLY A 131 9.28 1.36 7.09
N THR A 132 8.27 0.90 6.34
CA THR A 132 8.20 1.08 4.88
C THR A 132 8.23 2.55 4.46
N ASN A 133 7.57 3.42 5.23
CA ASN A 133 7.55 4.86 4.95
C ASN A 133 8.90 5.53 5.25
N ASP A 134 9.67 5.03 6.23
CA ASP A 134 11.00 5.58 6.56
C ASP A 134 11.96 5.40 5.38
N PHE A 135 11.98 4.20 4.80
CA PHE A 135 12.76 3.94 3.57
C PHE A 135 12.19 4.69 2.37
N GLY A 136 10.88 4.56 2.12
CA GLY A 136 10.22 5.12 0.95
C GLY A 136 10.34 6.64 0.85
N TYR A 137 10.07 7.36 1.94
CA TYR A 137 10.09 8.83 1.97
C TYR A 137 11.46 9.39 2.31
N ASN A 138 12.12 8.96 3.39
CA ASN A 138 13.31 9.65 3.90
C ASN A 138 14.64 9.10 3.36
N PHE A 139 14.65 7.87 2.84
CA PHE A 139 15.88 7.25 2.35
C PHE A 139 15.97 7.24 0.83
N TYR A 140 14.90 6.83 0.13
CA TYR A 140 14.88 6.77 -1.33
C TYR A 140 14.28 8.02 -1.98
N GLY A 141 13.13 8.51 -1.51
CA GLY A 141 12.39 9.60 -2.14
C GLY A 141 13.04 10.97 -1.92
N VAL A 142 13.08 11.41 -0.66
CA VAL A 142 13.74 12.64 -0.21
C VAL A 142 15.05 12.22 0.47
N PRO A 143 16.22 12.36 -0.16
CA PRO A 143 17.46 11.71 0.27
C PRO A 143 18.11 12.33 1.52
N THR A 144 17.36 13.04 2.36
CA THR A 144 17.86 13.70 3.58
C THR A 144 18.57 12.72 4.50
N ARG A 145 18.03 11.51 4.73
CA ARG A 145 18.70 10.50 5.57
C ARG A 145 19.84 9.79 4.84
N ARG A 146 19.79 9.69 3.52
CA ARG A 146 20.85 9.07 2.70
C ARG A 146 22.16 9.88 2.73
N PHE A 147 22.11 11.17 3.03
CA PHE A 147 23.30 12.00 3.28
C PHE A 147 23.89 11.84 4.69
N GLN A 148 23.11 11.29 5.64
CA GLN A 148 23.52 11.15 7.04
C GLN A 148 23.89 9.71 7.42
N TYR A 149 23.29 8.74 6.74
CA TYR A 149 23.42 7.33 7.05
C TYR A 149 23.69 6.51 5.79
N THR A 150 24.51 5.46 5.94
CA THR A 150 24.41 4.31 5.05
C THR A 150 23.09 3.57 5.32
N VAL A 151 22.61 2.79 4.36
CA VAL A 151 21.35 2.05 4.54
C VAL A 151 21.42 1.11 5.74
N ASP A 152 22.56 0.44 5.93
CA ASP A 152 22.83 -0.46 7.04
C ASP A 152 22.70 0.24 8.41
N ARG A 153 23.29 1.43 8.55
CA ARG A 153 23.19 2.26 9.76
C ARG A 153 21.80 2.82 9.97
N TYR A 154 21.08 3.16 8.90
CA TYR A 154 19.69 3.61 9.01
C TYR A 154 18.78 2.47 9.49
N GLN A 155 18.98 1.24 9.02
CA GLN A 155 18.28 0.07 9.54
C GLN A 155 18.51 -0.09 11.06
N ASP A 156 19.75 0.02 11.53
CA ASP A 156 20.05 -0.05 12.97
C ASP A 156 19.33 1.04 13.77
N PHE A 157 19.33 2.28 13.26
CA PHE A 157 18.63 3.40 13.87
C PHE A 157 17.11 3.12 14.00
N LEU A 158 16.46 2.67 12.94
CA LEU A 158 15.03 2.35 12.97
C LEU A 158 14.73 1.18 13.93
N LEU A 159 15.60 0.18 14.00
CA LEU A 159 15.46 -0.95 14.91
C LEU A 159 15.64 -0.56 16.39
N LEU A 160 16.52 0.40 16.68
CA LEU A 160 16.62 0.99 18.03
C LEU A 160 15.33 1.70 18.43
N ARG A 161 14.73 2.48 17.53
CA ARG A 161 13.44 3.14 17.77
C ARG A 161 12.31 2.13 18.00
N LEU A 162 12.24 1.08 17.18
CA LEU A 162 11.30 -0.03 17.38
C LEU A 162 11.54 -0.75 18.72
N GLN A 163 12.79 -0.98 19.11
CA GLN A 163 13.12 -1.61 20.39
C GLN A 163 12.56 -0.79 21.57
N SER A 164 12.76 0.53 21.55
CA SER A 164 12.20 1.44 22.56
C SER A 164 10.67 1.40 22.58
N PHE A 165 10.03 1.39 21.41
CA PHE A 165 8.58 1.31 21.28
C PHE A 165 8.02 0.00 21.88
N VAL A 166 8.66 -1.14 21.60
CA VAL A 166 8.29 -2.45 22.16
C VAL A 166 8.44 -2.48 23.67
N LYS A 167 9.54 -1.94 24.20
CA LYS A 167 9.76 -1.83 25.66
C LYS A 167 8.69 -0.96 26.32
N ALA A 168 8.34 0.17 25.74
CA ALA A 168 7.27 1.04 26.25
C ALA A 168 5.92 0.33 26.32
N LEU A 169 5.53 -0.41 25.27
CA LEU A 169 4.30 -1.21 25.30
C LEU A 169 4.33 -2.30 26.37
N TYR A 170 5.48 -2.95 26.54
CA TYR A 170 5.66 -3.98 27.57
C TYR A 170 5.54 -3.39 28.98
N GLU A 171 6.16 -2.24 29.24
CA GLU A 171 6.04 -1.50 30.51
C GLU A 171 4.60 -1.08 30.80
N LEU A 172 3.82 -0.77 29.76
CA LEU A 172 2.38 -0.46 29.86
C LEU A 172 1.48 -1.70 30.02
N GLY A 173 2.04 -2.91 30.08
CA GLY A 173 1.32 -4.14 30.39
C GLY A 173 1.14 -5.10 29.22
N CYS A 174 1.47 -4.73 27.98
CA CYS A 174 1.31 -5.64 26.85
C CYS A 174 2.22 -6.87 27.00
N ARG A 175 1.68 -8.06 26.76
CA ARG A 175 2.44 -9.33 26.84
C ARG A 175 2.49 -10.12 25.55
N ARG A 176 1.58 -9.92 24.59
CA ARG A 176 1.56 -10.65 23.33
C ARG A 176 1.73 -9.69 22.17
N MET A 177 2.85 -9.78 21.45
CA MET A 177 3.18 -8.85 20.36
C MET A 177 3.54 -9.62 19.09
N LEU A 178 2.91 -9.24 17.99
CA LEU A 178 3.21 -9.71 16.64
C LEU A 178 3.82 -8.55 15.86
N ILE A 179 5.09 -8.66 15.48
CA ILE A 179 5.85 -7.58 14.83
C ILE A 179 6.17 -7.98 13.40
N ALA A 180 5.58 -7.27 12.44
CA ALA A 180 5.80 -7.53 11.02
C ALA A 180 7.12 -6.94 10.52
N GLY A 181 7.80 -7.71 9.67
CA GLY A 181 8.91 -7.21 8.87
C GLY A 181 8.47 -6.24 7.77
N LEU A 182 9.43 -5.83 6.95
CA LEU A 182 9.20 -5.07 5.73
C LEU A 182 8.74 -5.97 4.59
N PRO A 183 7.84 -5.49 3.72
CA PRO A 183 7.46 -6.18 2.48
C PRO A 183 8.60 -6.10 1.45
N PRO A 184 8.49 -6.74 0.27
CA PRO A 184 9.37 -6.46 -0.87
C PRO A 184 9.19 -5.01 -1.37
N MET A 185 9.88 -4.07 -0.73
CA MET A 185 9.68 -2.63 -0.96
C MET A 185 9.98 -2.21 -2.40
N GLY A 186 10.94 -2.86 -3.05
CA GLY A 186 11.28 -2.60 -4.44
C GLY A 186 10.16 -2.95 -5.42
N CYS A 187 9.19 -3.76 -5.02
CA CYS A 187 8.00 -4.08 -5.79
C CYS A 187 6.80 -3.16 -5.48
N LEU A 188 6.95 -2.15 -4.61
CA LEU A 188 5.87 -1.21 -4.34
C LEU A 188 5.61 -0.33 -5.57
N PRO A 189 4.35 -0.13 -5.99
CA PRO A 189 4.02 0.66 -7.19
C PRO A 189 4.66 2.05 -7.22
N LEU A 190 4.73 2.72 -6.06
CA LEU A 190 5.36 4.04 -5.94
C LEU A 190 6.87 3.99 -6.25
N GLN A 191 7.59 2.99 -5.74
CA GLN A 191 9.03 2.84 -5.96
C GLN A 191 9.35 2.50 -7.42
N MET A 192 8.58 1.57 -8.01
CA MET A 192 8.73 1.23 -9.42
C MET A 192 8.42 2.43 -10.32
N THR A 193 7.32 3.14 -10.05
CA THR A 193 6.92 4.31 -10.85
C THR A 193 7.91 5.46 -10.75
N ALA A 194 8.47 5.71 -9.57
CA ALA A 194 9.47 6.76 -9.38
C ALA A 194 10.80 6.44 -10.08
N LYS A 195 11.16 5.16 -10.25
CA LYS A 195 12.42 4.76 -10.88
C LYS A 195 12.37 4.71 -12.40
N PHE A 196 11.26 4.28 -12.99
CA PHE A 196 11.13 4.06 -14.43
C PHE A 196 10.26 5.13 -15.09
N GLN A 197 10.81 5.85 -16.07
CA GLN A 197 10.06 6.84 -16.84
C GLN A 197 9.02 6.18 -17.75
N ASN A 198 9.37 5.05 -18.37
CA ASN A 198 8.47 4.28 -19.22
C ASN A 198 7.69 3.26 -18.35
N PRO A 199 6.35 3.29 -18.37
CA PRO A 199 5.53 2.32 -17.65
C PRO A 199 5.79 0.85 -18.02
N LEU A 200 6.23 0.58 -19.26
CA LEU A 200 6.51 -0.78 -19.74
C LEU A 200 7.79 -1.38 -19.13
N ASP A 201 8.70 -0.55 -18.62
CA ASP A 201 9.96 -1.00 -18.02
C ASP A 201 9.84 -1.26 -16.51
N ARG A 202 8.65 -1.02 -15.93
CA ARG A 202 8.42 -1.16 -14.49
C ARG A 202 8.64 -2.60 -14.05
N LYS A 203 9.64 -2.78 -13.19
CA LYS A 203 9.99 -4.03 -12.53
C LYS A 203 10.38 -3.76 -11.08
N CYS A 204 10.40 -4.82 -10.27
CA CYS A 204 10.87 -4.71 -8.90
C CYS A 204 12.32 -4.21 -8.85
N LEU A 205 12.62 -3.38 -7.85
CA LEU A 205 13.96 -2.89 -7.56
C LEU A 205 14.69 -3.87 -6.62
N GLU A 206 15.62 -4.64 -7.16
CA GLU A 206 16.28 -5.73 -6.44
C GLU A 206 17.18 -5.25 -5.30
N ASP A 207 17.75 -4.05 -5.41
CA ASP A 207 18.50 -3.38 -4.34
C ASP A 207 17.60 -3.11 -3.12
N GLN A 208 16.44 -2.48 -3.32
CA GLN A 208 15.49 -2.21 -2.24
C GLN A 208 14.90 -3.49 -1.65
N ASN A 209 14.68 -4.52 -2.47
CA ASN A 209 14.24 -5.84 -2.00
C ASN A 209 15.30 -6.53 -1.14
N SER A 210 16.57 -6.43 -1.51
CA SER A 210 17.69 -6.96 -0.74
C SER A 210 17.85 -6.23 0.59
N GLU A 211 17.68 -4.91 0.59
CA GLU A 211 17.68 -4.08 1.80
C GLU A 211 16.50 -4.42 2.74
N SER A 212 15.33 -4.73 2.19
CA SER A 212 14.18 -5.23 2.97
C SER A 212 14.51 -6.55 3.67
N LYS A 213 15.16 -7.51 2.98
CA LYS A 213 15.60 -8.78 3.57
C LYS A 213 16.65 -8.57 4.66
N ALA A 214 17.62 -7.67 4.43
CA ALA A 214 18.64 -7.35 5.42
C ALA A 214 18.04 -6.77 6.70
N TYR A 215 17.11 -5.81 6.57
CA TYR A 215 16.36 -5.27 7.71
C TYR A 215 15.59 -6.38 8.45
N ASN A 216 14.88 -7.24 7.73
CA ASN A 216 14.09 -8.32 8.32
C ASN A 216 14.94 -9.34 9.08
N ASN A 217 16.14 -9.65 8.60
CA ASN A 217 17.10 -10.50 9.33
C ASN A 217 17.54 -9.84 10.64
N LYS A 218 17.87 -8.54 10.61
CA LYS A 218 18.20 -7.78 11.83
C LYS A 218 17.02 -7.73 12.80
N LEU A 219 15.80 -7.52 12.29
CA LEU A 219 14.58 -7.50 13.09
C LEU A 219 14.32 -8.86 13.76
N SER A 220 14.44 -9.97 13.04
CA SER A 220 14.28 -11.31 13.60
C SER A 220 15.28 -11.55 14.74
N ASN A 221 16.54 -11.15 14.57
CA ASN A 221 17.56 -11.23 15.63
C ASN A 221 17.20 -10.36 16.84
N LEU A 222 16.76 -9.13 16.62
CA LEU A 222 16.31 -8.23 17.69
C LEU A 222 15.12 -8.81 18.46
N ILE A 223 14.15 -9.42 17.77
CA ILE A 223 12.99 -10.05 18.42
C ILE A 223 13.43 -11.22 19.30
N ASN A 224 14.37 -12.05 18.83
CA ASN A 224 14.94 -13.13 19.65
C ASN A 224 15.63 -12.59 20.92
N GLN A 225 16.34 -11.46 20.82
CA GLN A 225 16.94 -10.78 21.98
C GLN A 225 15.87 -10.18 22.92
N LEU A 226 14.83 -9.56 22.38
CA LEU A 226 13.75 -9.00 23.18
C LEU A 226 12.97 -10.10 23.92
N GLN A 227 12.81 -11.27 23.31
CA GLN A 227 12.14 -12.42 23.91
C GLN A 227 12.87 -12.95 25.16
N THR A 228 14.19 -12.77 25.26
CA THR A 228 14.96 -13.13 26.47
C THR A 228 14.98 -12.01 27.50
N LEU A 229 14.95 -10.74 27.07
CA LEU A 229 14.99 -9.57 27.96
C LEU A 229 13.65 -9.22 28.60
N LEU A 230 12.53 -9.64 28.00
CA LEU A 230 11.18 -9.29 28.42
C LEU A 230 10.46 -10.55 28.94
N PRO A 231 10.70 -10.95 30.20
CA PRO A 231 10.15 -12.20 30.75
C PRO A 231 8.62 -12.16 30.77
N HIS A 232 7.98 -13.32 30.63
CA HIS A 232 6.51 -13.45 30.54
C HIS A 232 5.86 -12.72 29.34
N GLY A 233 6.63 -12.04 28.49
CA GLY A 233 6.19 -11.59 27.17
C GLY A 233 6.33 -12.69 26.12
N LYS A 234 5.48 -12.67 25.10
CA LYS A 234 5.60 -13.47 23.88
C LYS A 234 5.63 -12.51 22.69
N ILE A 235 6.78 -12.42 22.05
CA ILE A 235 7.03 -11.53 20.92
C ILE A 235 7.36 -12.40 19.71
N VAL A 236 6.60 -12.24 18.64
CA VAL A 236 6.69 -13.08 17.44
C VAL A 236 7.00 -12.21 16.23
N TYR A 237 8.00 -12.60 15.47
CA TYR A 237 8.27 -12.05 14.14
C TYR A 237 7.21 -12.54 13.14
N ALA A 238 6.60 -11.62 12.39
CA ALA A 238 5.71 -11.94 11.30
C ALA A 238 6.40 -11.67 9.96
N ASP A 239 6.72 -12.75 9.25
CA ASP A 239 7.24 -12.64 7.89
C ASP A 239 6.11 -12.27 6.93
N ILE A 240 6.10 -11.00 6.50
CA ILE A 240 5.23 -10.53 5.42
C ILE A 240 5.94 -10.49 4.07
N TYR A 241 7.27 -10.61 4.04
CA TYR A 241 8.06 -10.46 2.83
C TYR A 241 7.81 -11.62 1.88
N SER A 242 8.03 -12.85 2.36
CA SER A 242 7.95 -14.06 1.54
C SER A 242 6.56 -14.28 0.94
N PRO A 243 5.45 -14.21 1.70
CA PRO A 243 4.11 -14.42 1.12
C PRO A 243 3.73 -13.31 0.13
N LEU A 244 4.13 -12.05 0.38
CA LEU A 244 3.88 -10.96 -0.56
C LEU A 244 4.68 -11.14 -1.86
N LEU A 245 5.94 -11.55 -1.76
CA LEU A 245 6.75 -11.83 -2.94
C LEU A 245 6.21 -13.02 -3.75
N ASP A 246 5.74 -14.08 -3.09
CA ASP A 246 5.11 -15.22 -3.77
C ASP A 246 3.84 -14.79 -4.51
N MET A 247 3.01 -13.93 -3.91
CA MET A 247 1.83 -13.37 -4.59
C MET A 247 2.20 -12.53 -5.82
N ILE A 248 3.30 -11.76 -5.75
CA ILE A 248 3.79 -10.94 -6.86
C ILE A 248 4.34 -11.81 -8.00
N GLN A 249 5.10 -12.85 -7.66
CA GLN A 249 5.76 -13.72 -8.65
C GLN A 249 4.82 -14.79 -9.22
N ASN A 250 3.83 -15.22 -8.43
CA ASN A 250 2.90 -16.29 -8.78
C ASN A 250 1.43 -15.83 -8.67
N PRO A 251 1.01 -14.74 -9.35
CA PRO A 251 -0.31 -14.15 -9.16
C PRO A 251 -1.45 -15.14 -9.45
N LYS A 252 -1.28 -16.02 -10.45
CA LYS A 252 -2.26 -17.05 -10.82
C LYS A 252 -2.65 -18.00 -9.68
N LYS A 253 -1.76 -18.20 -8.69
CA LYS A 253 -2.03 -19.03 -7.49
C LYS A 253 -3.04 -18.36 -6.54
N TYR A 254 -3.11 -17.04 -6.55
CA TYR A 254 -3.87 -16.22 -5.60
C TYR A 254 -5.11 -15.55 -6.21
N GLY A 255 -5.32 -15.76 -7.50
CA GLY A 255 -6.45 -15.25 -8.26
C GLY A 255 -6.05 -15.03 -9.72
N ASN A 256 -7.00 -15.09 -10.63
CA ASN A 256 -6.71 -14.68 -12.00
C ASN A 256 -6.51 -13.16 -11.98
N SER A 257 -5.30 -12.71 -12.33
CA SER A 257 -5.05 -11.32 -12.76
C SER A 257 -6.21 -10.92 -13.68
N THR A 258 -6.84 -9.76 -13.43
CA THR A 258 -7.91 -9.21 -14.27
C THR A 258 -7.66 -9.60 -15.71
N LYS A 259 -8.51 -10.49 -16.26
CA LYS A 259 -8.31 -11.02 -17.60
C LYS A 259 -8.30 -9.82 -18.53
N LEU A 260 -7.12 -9.45 -19.04
CA LEU A 260 -7.01 -8.40 -20.04
C LEU A 260 -7.94 -8.80 -21.19
N PRO A 261 -8.74 -7.87 -21.72
CA PRO A 261 -9.63 -8.19 -22.83
C PRO A 261 -8.76 -8.69 -23.98
N SER A 262 -9.10 -9.87 -24.52
CA SER A 262 -8.42 -10.42 -25.70
C SER A 262 -8.82 -9.71 -27.00
N THR A 263 -9.78 -8.79 -26.93
CA THR A 263 -10.41 -8.17 -28.08
C THR A 263 -10.71 -6.70 -27.79
N ILE A 264 -10.45 -5.85 -28.78
CA ILE A 264 -10.78 -4.43 -28.77
C ILE A 264 -11.72 -4.15 -29.94
N LEU A 265 -12.85 -3.49 -29.66
CA LEU A 265 -13.81 -3.03 -30.66
C LEU A 265 -13.90 -1.51 -30.55
N ILE A 266 -13.70 -0.81 -31.65
CA ILE A 266 -13.55 0.65 -31.68
C ILE A 266 -14.66 1.22 -32.55
N PHE A 267 -15.46 2.11 -31.96
CA PHE A 267 -16.49 2.89 -32.62
C PHE A 267 -16.16 4.36 -32.45
N GLY A 268 -16.28 5.16 -33.51
CA GLY A 268 -15.97 6.59 -33.44
C GLY A 268 -16.02 7.29 -34.78
N ASP A 269 -15.66 8.57 -34.76
CA ASP A 269 -15.54 9.42 -35.94
C ASP A 269 -14.15 9.33 -36.59
N SER A 270 -13.78 10.32 -37.41
CA SER A 270 -12.49 10.40 -38.09
C SER A 270 -11.27 10.28 -37.17
N THR A 271 -11.39 10.63 -35.89
CA THR A 271 -10.28 10.53 -34.92
C THR A 271 -9.97 9.09 -34.50
N MET A 272 -10.92 8.18 -34.71
CA MET A 272 -10.80 6.75 -34.39
C MET A 272 -10.64 5.88 -35.65
N ASP A 273 -10.67 6.48 -36.85
CA ASP A 273 -10.57 5.76 -38.11
C ASP A 273 -9.13 5.31 -38.40
N THR A 274 -8.89 4.01 -38.29
CA THR A 274 -7.58 3.37 -38.49
C THR A 274 -7.22 3.16 -39.96
N GLY A 275 -8.01 3.70 -40.89
CA GLY A 275 -7.77 3.66 -42.34
C GLY A 275 -8.91 3.06 -43.17
N ASN A 276 -10.10 2.87 -42.58
CA ASN A 276 -11.28 2.36 -43.28
C ASN A 276 -11.73 3.32 -44.39
N ASN A 277 -11.58 4.64 -44.20
CA ASN A 277 -11.87 5.66 -45.21
C ASN A 277 -11.21 5.42 -46.59
N ASN A 278 -10.09 4.70 -46.66
CA ASN A 278 -9.41 4.39 -47.92
C ASN A 278 -10.25 3.48 -48.82
N TYR A 279 -11.12 2.67 -48.22
CA TYR A 279 -11.88 1.60 -48.87
C TYR A 279 -13.33 1.98 -49.15
N ILE A 280 -13.71 3.24 -48.93
CA ILE A 280 -15.03 3.79 -49.23
C ILE A 280 -14.94 5.04 -50.12
N ASN A 281 -16.05 5.37 -50.77
CA ASN A 281 -16.12 6.53 -51.66
C ASN A 281 -16.34 7.83 -50.86
N THR A 282 -15.24 8.45 -50.44
CA THR A 282 -15.21 9.73 -49.73
C THR A 282 -14.07 10.60 -50.24
N ILE A 283 -14.25 11.92 -50.16
CA ILE A 283 -13.19 12.89 -50.47
C ILE A 283 -12.25 13.12 -49.27
N LEU A 284 -12.66 12.75 -48.05
CA LEU A 284 -11.87 12.91 -46.84
C LEU A 284 -11.02 11.65 -46.60
N LYS A 285 -9.76 11.67 -47.05
CA LYS A 285 -8.83 10.53 -46.90
C LYS A 285 -7.51 10.95 -46.26
N GLY A 286 -7.07 10.20 -45.26
CA GLY A 286 -5.76 10.36 -44.62
C GLY A 286 -4.63 9.59 -45.33
N ASN A 287 -4.69 9.47 -46.66
CA ASN A 287 -3.76 8.66 -47.47
C ASN A 287 -2.73 9.49 -48.24
N HIS A 288 -2.48 10.72 -47.79
CA HIS A 288 -1.50 11.62 -48.37
C HIS A 288 -0.71 12.34 -47.26
N PRO A 289 0.47 12.92 -47.56
CA PRO A 289 1.18 13.75 -46.60
C PRO A 289 0.30 14.92 -46.07
N PRO A 290 0.41 15.31 -44.79
CA PRO A 290 1.40 14.89 -43.80
C PRO A 290 1.04 13.61 -43.01
N TYR A 291 -0.06 12.93 -43.33
CA TYR A 291 -0.51 11.76 -42.58
C TYR A 291 0.46 10.58 -42.69
N GLY A 292 0.60 9.82 -41.60
CA GLY A 292 1.46 8.63 -41.53
C GLY A 292 2.98 8.86 -41.51
N GLN A 293 3.47 10.11 -41.49
CA GLN A 293 4.92 10.41 -41.45
C GLN A 293 5.64 9.80 -40.24
N ASN A 294 4.99 9.81 -39.08
CA ASN A 294 5.46 9.25 -37.81
C ASN A 294 4.87 7.86 -37.52
N PHE A 295 4.11 7.26 -38.45
CA PHE A 295 3.55 5.93 -38.29
C PHE A 295 4.51 4.85 -38.81
N THR A 296 4.33 3.60 -38.38
CA THR A 296 5.19 2.47 -38.77
C THR A 296 5.20 2.32 -40.30
N GLY A 297 6.40 2.35 -40.88
CA GLY A 297 6.61 2.30 -42.33
C GLY A 297 6.61 3.67 -43.03
N HIS A 298 6.37 4.77 -42.31
CA HIS A 298 6.38 6.15 -42.83
C HIS A 298 5.48 6.35 -44.05
N ILE A 299 4.36 5.62 -44.11
CA ILE A 299 3.38 5.68 -45.20
C ILE A 299 2.00 6.14 -44.69
N PRO A 300 1.29 7.00 -45.45
CA PRO A 300 -0.10 7.33 -45.15
C PRO A 300 -1.00 6.09 -45.25
N THR A 301 -1.63 5.69 -44.14
CA THR A 301 -2.48 4.48 -44.07
C THR A 301 -3.98 4.77 -44.06
N GLY A 302 -4.39 6.02 -44.29
CA GLY A 302 -5.78 6.47 -44.17
C GLY A 302 -6.12 7.07 -42.80
N ARG A 303 -5.20 7.00 -41.84
CA ARG A 303 -5.34 7.62 -40.51
C ARG A 303 -5.30 9.14 -40.62
N PHE A 304 -6.22 9.83 -39.96
CA PHE A 304 -6.17 11.29 -39.80
C PHE A 304 -5.17 11.71 -38.72
N SER A 305 -3.96 11.14 -38.77
CA SER A 305 -2.83 11.45 -37.87
C SER A 305 -1.52 11.20 -38.61
N ASP A 306 -0.47 11.90 -38.20
CA ASP A 306 0.91 11.63 -38.61
C ASP A 306 1.44 10.32 -38.01
N GLY A 307 0.87 9.82 -36.91
CA GLY A 307 1.35 8.64 -36.19
C GLY A 307 0.22 7.69 -35.72
N LYS A 308 0.41 7.14 -34.53
CA LYS A 308 -0.57 6.27 -33.87
C LYS A 308 -1.79 7.07 -33.41
N LEU A 309 -2.97 6.47 -33.56
CA LEU A 309 -4.23 6.96 -33.01
C LEU A 309 -4.40 6.47 -31.57
N VAL A 310 -5.30 7.11 -30.81
CA VAL A 310 -5.75 6.66 -29.47
C VAL A 310 -6.03 5.15 -29.41
N PRO A 311 -6.77 4.54 -30.35
CA PRO A 311 -6.99 3.09 -30.36
C PRO A 311 -5.72 2.24 -30.45
N ASP A 312 -4.67 2.70 -31.12
CA ASP A 312 -3.40 1.97 -31.19
C ASP A 312 -2.67 1.99 -29.84
N PHE A 313 -2.70 3.12 -29.13
CA PHE A 313 -2.13 3.23 -27.79
C PHE A 313 -2.87 2.34 -26.79
N ILE A 314 -4.20 2.29 -26.86
CA ILE A 314 -5.02 1.41 -26.02
C ILE A 314 -4.72 -0.06 -26.37
N ALA A 315 -4.74 -0.43 -27.66
CA ALA A 315 -4.50 -1.80 -28.10
C ALA A 315 -3.09 -2.31 -27.73
N SER A 316 -2.07 -1.45 -27.85
CA SER A 316 -0.69 -1.80 -27.52
C SER A 316 -0.47 -1.88 -26.01
N THR A 317 -1.08 -1.00 -25.23
CA THR A 317 -1.03 -1.02 -23.76
C THR A 317 -1.72 -2.28 -23.21
N LEU A 318 -2.80 -2.71 -23.84
CA LEU A 318 -3.51 -3.96 -23.50
C LEU A 318 -2.83 -5.21 -24.08
N GLN A 319 -1.70 -5.06 -24.77
CA GLN A 319 -0.96 -6.15 -25.43
C GLN A 319 -1.82 -6.96 -26.42
N ILE A 320 -2.83 -6.33 -27.04
CA ILE A 320 -3.70 -6.97 -28.03
C ILE A 320 -3.03 -6.95 -29.41
N LYS A 321 -2.47 -5.80 -29.80
CA LYS A 321 -1.75 -5.58 -31.06
C LYS A 321 -0.99 -4.25 -31.02
N GLU A 322 0.06 -4.13 -31.83
CA GLU A 322 0.89 -2.91 -31.87
C GLU A 322 0.15 -1.68 -32.44
N ALA A 323 -0.69 -1.92 -33.44
CA ALA A 323 -1.61 -0.94 -34.03
C ALA A 323 -2.87 -1.65 -34.54
N VAL A 324 -4.00 -0.96 -34.56
CA VAL A 324 -5.28 -1.49 -35.00
C VAL A 324 -5.38 -1.33 -36.52
N PRO A 325 -5.50 -2.41 -37.32
CA PRO A 325 -5.61 -2.28 -38.78
C PRO A 325 -6.98 -1.73 -39.20
N PRO A 326 -7.11 -1.21 -40.43
CA PRO A 326 -8.41 -0.97 -41.04
C PRO A 326 -9.17 -2.29 -41.23
N PHE A 327 -10.44 -2.30 -40.85
CA PHE A 327 -11.34 -3.44 -41.02
C PHE A 327 -11.68 -3.70 -42.49
N MET A 328 -11.81 -2.64 -43.29
CA MET A 328 -12.20 -2.74 -44.71
C MET A 328 -11.05 -3.08 -45.67
N GLN A 329 -9.82 -3.26 -45.17
CA GLN A 329 -8.70 -3.68 -46.00
C GLN A 329 -8.93 -5.11 -46.51
N PRO A 330 -8.89 -5.34 -47.84
CA PRO A 330 -8.96 -6.68 -48.40
C PRO A 330 -7.86 -7.58 -47.84
N GLN A 331 -8.21 -8.83 -47.55
CA GLN A 331 -7.26 -9.84 -47.05
C GLN A 331 -6.51 -10.52 -48.19
#